data_AF-A0A7S4MHF1-F1
#
_entry.id   AF-A0A7S4MHF1-F1
#
_cell.length_a   1.000
_cell.length_b   1.000
_cell.length_c   1.000
_cell.angle_alpha   90.00
_cell.angle_beta   90.00
_cell.angle_gamma   90.00
#
_symmetry.space_group_name_H-M   'P 1'
#
loop_
_entity.id
_entity.type
_entity.pdbx_description
1 polymer ?
#
loop_
_entity_poly.entity_id
_entity_poly.type
_entity_poly.pdbx_seq_one_letter_code
_entity_poly.pdbx_strand_id
1 'polypeptide(L)'
;LACVERVLGSNKKFKSPEKIGHSYTDKFLLAELLSNSAIQAKLNCLRFIGFSDEQLKQLHSWATKDKQVVTVELRSHETCSFLRKRIRKEVNPTSSVTEVSYTSPKIRGLMGKFTSQVSTKITEYYWKFTVDYSLVAYCGTNRDSPLIIQTRKGTTQIITSVDSQPRPKEKSCSPISINITWLFSNINEDLFPSFSIDRNASSCHTPRRNREIINSLGFALSWFQFTHNVS
;
A
#
# COMPACT_ATOMS: atom_id res chain seq x y z
N LEU A 1 10.94 -0.18 -12.18
CA LEU A 1 10.49 -0.81 -13.45
C LEU A 1 9.53 -1.91 -13.09
N ALA A 2 8.23 -1.75 -13.37
CA ALA A 2 7.24 -2.80 -13.13
C ALA A 2 7.42 -3.89 -14.20
N CYS A 3 7.85 -5.08 -13.78
CA CYS A 3 7.87 -6.25 -14.66
C CYS A 3 6.41 -6.71 -14.80
N VAL A 4 5.80 -6.50 -15.96
CA VAL A 4 4.45 -6.99 -16.24
C VAL A 4 4.57 -8.47 -16.59
N GLU A 5 4.12 -9.34 -15.68
CA GLU A 5 4.12 -10.78 -15.93
C GLU A 5 2.90 -11.17 -16.79
N ARG A 6 3.15 -11.88 -17.89
CA ARG A 6 2.11 -12.29 -18.81
C ARG A 6 1.34 -13.49 -18.26
N VAL A 7 0.10 -13.26 -17.82
CA VAL A 7 -0.78 -14.31 -17.26
C VAL A 7 -1.33 -15.27 -18.32
N LEU A 8 -1.56 -14.79 -19.55
CA LEU A 8 -2.08 -15.61 -20.65
C LEU A 8 -0.95 -16.05 -21.57
N GLY A 9 -0.70 -17.35 -21.71
CA GLY A 9 0.32 -17.88 -22.62
C GLY A 9 0.19 -17.40 -24.07
N SER A 10 1.33 -17.33 -24.77
CA SER A 10 1.48 -16.89 -26.17
C SER A 10 0.60 -17.62 -27.18
N ASN A 11 0.12 -18.81 -26.82
CA ASN A 11 -0.61 -19.71 -27.70
C ASN A 11 -2.13 -19.43 -27.74
N LYS A 12 -2.67 -18.57 -26.86
CA LYS A 12 -4.09 -18.21 -26.87
C LYS A 12 -4.38 -17.14 -27.93
N LYS A 13 -4.97 -17.56 -29.06
CA LYS A 13 -5.44 -16.67 -30.13
C LYS A 13 -6.95 -16.45 -29.99
N PHE A 14 -7.35 -15.34 -29.39
CA PHE A 14 -8.76 -14.95 -29.35
C PHE A 14 -9.24 -14.60 -30.75
N LYS A 15 -10.42 -15.11 -31.11
CA LYS A 15 -11.11 -14.78 -32.36
C LYS A 15 -12.39 -14.03 -32.02
N SER A 16 -12.80 -13.08 -32.87
CA SER A 16 -14.09 -12.40 -32.68
C SER A 16 -15.22 -13.43 -32.70
N PRO A 17 -16.16 -13.41 -31.74
CA PRO A 17 -17.32 -14.31 -31.73
C PRO A 17 -18.16 -14.26 -33.00
N GLU A 18 -18.16 -13.13 -33.71
CA GLU A 18 -18.87 -12.96 -34.99
C GLU A 18 -18.22 -13.74 -36.14
N LYS A 19 -16.93 -14.08 -36.01
CA LYS A 19 -16.11 -14.71 -37.05
C LYS A 19 -15.94 -16.22 -36.85
N ILE A 20 -16.56 -16.79 -35.81
CA ILE A 20 -16.48 -18.23 -35.49
C ILE A 20 -17.84 -18.75 -35.06
N GLY A 21 -18.16 -19.98 -35.46
CA GLY A 21 -19.29 -20.70 -34.87
C GLY A 21 -19.05 -20.91 -33.38
N HIS A 22 -20.03 -20.56 -32.56
CA HIS A 22 -19.98 -20.74 -31.11
C HIS A 22 -21.30 -21.30 -30.60
N SER A 23 -21.21 -22.09 -29.55
CA SER A 23 -22.31 -22.72 -28.84
C SER A 23 -22.63 -21.95 -27.56
N TYR A 24 -23.77 -22.26 -26.94
CA TYR A 24 -24.09 -21.70 -25.63
C TYR A 24 -23.08 -22.11 -24.54
N THR A 25 -22.51 -23.32 -24.66
CA THR A 25 -21.47 -23.87 -23.77
C THR A 25 -20.24 -22.98 -23.70
N ASP A 26 -19.90 -22.29 -24.80
CA ASP A 26 -18.74 -21.40 -24.86
C ASP A 26 -18.86 -20.21 -23.90
N LYS A 27 -20.09 -19.83 -23.52
CA LYS A 27 -20.32 -18.77 -22.51
C LYS A 27 -19.82 -19.20 -21.14
N PHE A 28 -19.99 -20.47 -20.76
CA PHE A 28 -19.48 -21.00 -19.49
C PHE A 28 -17.97 -21.14 -19.54
N LEU A 29 -17.43 -21.70 -20.64
CA LEU A 29 -15.99 -21.85 -20.82
C LEU A 29 -15.27 -20.50 -20.77
N LEU A 30 -15.85 -19.46 -21.36
CA LEU A 30 -15.31 -18.10 -21.28
C LEU A 30 -15.31 -17.58 -19.83
N ALA A 31 -16.40 -17.79 -19.09
CA ALA A 31 -16.51 -17.34 -17.70
C ALA A 31 -15.52 -18.06 -16.77
N GLU A 32 -15.34 -19.36 -16.95
CA GLU A 32 -14.32 -20.17 -16.25
C GLU A 32 -12.90 -19.72 -16.62
N LEU A 33 -12.62 -19.52 -17.91
CA LEU A 33 -11.32 -19.05 -18.40
C LEU A 33 -10.95 -17.69 -17.78
N LEU A 34 -11.88 -16.74 -17.79
CA LEU A 34 -11.65 -15.40 -17.24
C LEU A 34 -11.46 -15.46 -15.71
N SER A 35 -12.27 -16.25 -15.01
CA SER A 35 -12.14 -16.42 -13.55
C SER A 35 -10.80 -17.05 -13.17
N ASN A 36 -10.39 -18.12 -13.86
CA ASN A 36 -9.07 -18.75 -13.64
C ASN A 36 -7.91 -17.81 -13.97
N SER A 37 -8.02 -17.02 -15.03
CA SER A 37 -7.00 -16.01 -15.37
C SER A 37 -6.89 -14.93 -14.29
N ALA A 38 -8.04 -14.51 -13.74
CA ALA A 38 -8.08 -13.53 -12.66
C ALA A 38 -7.56 -14.10 -11.32
N ILE A 39 -7.71 -15.40 -11.07
CA ILE A 39 -7.12 -16.09 -9.91
C ILE A 39 -5.60 -16.13 -10.07
N GLN A 40 -5.09 -16.56 -11.23
CA GLN A 40 -3.65 -16.59 -11.50
C GLN A 40 -3.00 -15.23 -11.34
N ALA A 41 -3.64 -14.16 -11.86
CA ALA A 41 -3.12 -12.81 -11.72
C ALA A 41 -2.95 -12.40 -10.24
N LYS A 42 -3.92 -12.74 -9.39
CA LYS A 42 -3.84 -12.46 -7.94
C LYS A 42 -2.75 -13.27 -7.25
N LEU A 43 -2.58 -14.55 -7.61
CA LEU A 43 -1.47 -15.36 -7.11
C LEU A 43 -0.11 -14.76 -7.48
N ASN A 44 0.04 -14.27 -8.71
CA ASN A 44 1.27 -13.60 -9.14
C ASN A 44 1.47 -12.29 -8.36
N CYS A 45 0.41 -11.53 -8.07
CA CYS A 45 0.49 -10.37 -7.17
C CYS A 45 0.97 -10.76 -5.77
N LEU A 46 0.46 -11.85 -5.19
CA LEU A 46 0.93 -12.35 -3.89
C LEU A 46 2.43 -12.70 -3.92
N ARG A 47 2.88 -13.43 -4.95
CA ARG A 47 4.31 -13.72 -5.12
C ARG A 47 5.15 -12.45 -5.24
N PHE A 48 4.67 -11.49 -6.02
CA PHE A 48 5.36 -10.22 -6.25
C PHE A 48 5.53 -9.40 -4.96
N ILE A 49 4.55 -9.41 -4.06
CA ILE A 49 4.62 -8.72 -2.77
C ILE A 49 5.35 -9.54 -1.68
N GLY A 50 5.96 -10.68 -2.04
CA GLY A 50 6.90 -11.39 -1.18
C GLY A 50 6.42 -12.72 -0.61
N PHE A 51 5.23 -13.22 -0.97
CA PHE A 51 4.83 -14.57 -0.57
C PHE A 51 5.70 -15.63 -1.28
N SER A 52 6.31 -16.53 -0.50
CA SER A 52 6.98 -17.72 -1.06
C SER A 52 5.98 -18.80 -1.45
N ASP A 53 6.37 -19.72 -2.33
CA ASP A 53 5.49 -20.84 -2.72
C ASP A 53 5.21 -21.77 -1.53
N GLU A 54 6.14 -21.94 -0.58
CA GLU A 54 5.92 -22.67 0.66
C GLU A 54 4.85 -22.01 1.53
N GLN A 55 4.92 -20.69 1.67
CA GLN A 55 3.92 -19.90 2.40
C GLN A 55 2.55 -19.99 1.71
N LEU A 56 2.49 -19.90 0.38
CA LEU A 56 1.24 -20.05 -0.37
C LEU A 56 0.65 -21.44 -0.21
N LYS A 57 1.47 -22.50 -0.23
CA LYS A 57 1.03 -23.88 0.05
C LYS A 57 0.51 -24.04 1.48
N GLN A 58 1.14 -23.36 2.45
CA GLN A 58 0.64 -23.32 3.83
C GLN A 58 -0.74 -22.65 3.91
N LEU A 59 -0.94 -21.49 3.26
CA LEU A 59 -2.24 -20.82 3.19
C LEU A 59 -3.29 -21.69 2.50
N HIS A 60 -2.91 -22.40 1.43
CA HIS A 60 -3.77 -23.36 0.74
C HIS A 60 -4.23 -24.48 1.68
N SER A 61 -3.30 -25.06 2.44
CA SER A 61 -3.60 -26.09 3.43
C SER A 61 -4.58 -25.59 4.49
N TRP A 62 -4.37 -24.37 5.01
CA TRP A 62 -5.29 -23.76 5.99
C TRP A 62 -6.71 -23.62 5.43
N ALA A 63 -6.85 -23.17 4.18
CA ALA A 63 -8.15 -22.97 3.57
C ALA A 63 -8.86 -24.28 3.21
N THR A 64 -8.12 -25.29 2.72
CA THR A 64 -8.70 -26.49 2.12
C THR A 64 -8.74 -27.69 3.07
N LYS A 65 -7.62 -27.98 3.76
CA LYS A 65 -7.51 -29.12 4.68
C LYS A 65 -8.10 -28.78 6.04
N ASP A 66 -7.71 -27.63 6.59
CA ASP A 66 -8.13 -27.21 7.93
C ASP A 66 -9.49 -26.49 7.93
N LYS A 67 -9.98 -26.14 6.73
CA LYS A 67 -11.24 -25.39 6.48
C LYS A 67 -11.32 -24.09 7.28
N GLN A 68 -10.19 -23.44 7.47
CA GLN A 68 -10.08 -22.19 8.21
C GLN A 68 -10.23 -20.98 7.29
N VAL A 69 -10.73 -19.88 7.86
CA VAL A 69 -10.72 -18.59 7.18
C VAL A 69 -9.28 -18.08 7.13
N VAL A 70 -8.77 -17.80 5.93
CA VAL A 70 -7.42 -17.25 5.73
C VAL A 70 -7.52 -15.76 5.44
N THR A 71 -6.76 -14.96 6.20
CA THR A 71 -6.75 -13.50 6.10
C THR A 71 -5.34 -12.99 5.87
N VAL A 72 -5.19 -12.04 4.94
CA VAL A 72 -3.98 -11.21 4.80
C VAL A 72 -4.26 -9.85 5.42
N GLU A 73 -3.31 -9.32 6.19
CA GLU A 73 -3.47 -8.07 6.92
C GLU A 73 -2.19 -7.23 6.81
N LEU A 74 -2.35 -5.95 6.46
CA LEU A 74 -1.31 -4.94 6.54
C LEU A 74 -1.45 -4.20 7.88
N ARG A 75 -0.41 -4.27 8.70
CA ARG A 75 -0.29 -3.58 9.99
C ARG A 75 0.70 -2.46 9.85
N SER A 76 0.39 -1.29 10.40
CA SER A 76 1.31 -0.15 10.45
C SER A 76 1.32 0.52 11.81
N HIS A 77 2.52 1.00 12.18
CA HIS A 77 2.81 1.62 13.44
C HIS A 77 3.69 2.84 13.20
N GLU A 78 3.27 3.99 13.71
CA GLU A 78 3.93 5.27 13.53
C GLU A 78 4.51 5.75 14.86
N THR A 79 5.73 6.27 14.83
CA THR A 79 6.37 6.90 15.99
C THR A 79 6.94 8.26 15.62
N CYS A 80 6.83 9.21 16.54
CA CYS A 80 7.40 10.55 16.41
C CYS A 80 8.18 10.93 17.67
N SER A 81 9.46 11.25 17.51
CA SER A 81 10.32 11.63 18.63
C SER A 81 11.13 12.89 18.31
N PHE A 82 11.33 13.73 19.32
CA PHE A 82 12.18 14.90 19.21
C PHE A 82 13.63 14.48 18.99
N LEU A 83 14.30 15.11 18.02
CA LEU A 83 15.73 14.89 17.76
C LEU A 83 16.58 16.00 18.34
N ARG A 84 16.35 17.25 17.89
CA ARG A 84 17.20 18.39 18.24
C ARG A 84 16.55 19.73 17.93
N LYS A 85 17.01 20.76 18.62
CA LYS A 85 16.73 22.18 18.34
C LYS A 85 17.94 22.80 17.65
N ARG A 86 17.71 23.58 16.59
CA ARG A 86 18.72 24.35 15.87
C ARG A 86 18.30 25.80 15.83
N ILE A 87 19.24 26.71 16.09
CA ILE A 87 19.02 28.14 15.90
C ILE A 87 19.91 28.56 14.73
N ARG A 88 19.32 29.05 13.64
CA ARG A 88 20.07 29.67 12.53
C ARG A 88 19.81 31.16 12.51
N LYS A 89 20.86 31.93 12.22
CA LYS A 89 20.74 33.37 11.98
C LYS A 89 20.61 33.56 10.48
N GLU A 90 19.51 34.14 10.05
CA GLU A 90 19.35 34.57 8.66
C GLU A 90 19.56 36.08 8.62
N VAL A 91 20.55 36.50 7.83
CA VAL A 91 20.86 37.91 7.62
C VAL A 91 19.93 38.39 6.52
N ASN A 92 19.01 39.30 6.85
CA ASN A 92 18.22 39.96 5.82
C ASN A 92 19.16 40.83 4.95
N PRO A 93 19.20 40.64 3.61
CA PRO A 93 20.00 41.48 2.73
C PRO A 93 19.45 42.92 2.64
N THR A 94 18.21 43.15 3.08
CA THR A 94 17.57 44.48 3.11
C THR A 94 17.94 45.23 4.39
N SER A 95 19.22 45.49 4.60
CA SER A 95 19.65 46.52 5.57
C SER A 95 19.38 47.89 4.94
N SER A 96 18.33 48.58 5.37
CA SER A 96 18.17 50.00 5.06
C SER A 96 19.30 50.77 5.75
N VAL A 97 20.23 51.32 4.97
CA VAL A 97 21.24 52.25 5.46
C VAL A 97 20.51 53.55 5.80
N THR A 98 20.26 53.79 7.08
CA THR A 98 19.83 55.11 7.54
C THR A 98 21.09 55.92 7.88
N GLU A 99 21.58 56.72 6.93
CA GLU A 99 22.59 57.75 7.22
C GLU A 99 21.92 58.86 8.04
N VAL A 100 22.17 58.90 9.35
CA VAL A 100 21.80 60.06 10.17
C VAL A 100 23.05 60.89 10.41
N SER A 101 23.17 61.98 9.65
CA SER A 101 24.20 63.00 9.85
C SER A 101 23.77 63.94 10.97
N TYR A 102 24.33 63.74 12.18
CA TYR A 102 24.29 64.79 13.21
C TYR A 102 25.48 65.72 13.02
N THR A 103 25.26 66.87 12.40
CA THR A 103 26.17 68.03 12.52
C THR A 103 25.88 68.74 13.83
N SER A 104 26.52 68.30 14.92
CA SER A 104 26.56 69.09 16.15
C SER A 104 27.68 70.14 16.05
N PRO A 105 27.45 71.44 16.30
CA PRO A 105 28.39 72.52 15.97
C PRO A 105 29.68 72.57 16.80
N LYS A 106 29.91 71.63 17.74
CA LYS A 106 30.96 71.78 18.77
C LYS A 106 32.03 70.71 18.81
N ILE A 107 31.99 69.68 17.96
CA ILE A 107 33.06 68.66 17.93
C ILE A 107 33.43 68.37 16.48
N ARG A 108 34.53 68.98 16.04
CA ARG A 108 35.16 68.74 14.74
C ARG A 108 35.82 67.36 14.77
N GLY A 109 35.27 66.40 14.03
CA GLY A 109 36.07 65.26 13.55
C GLY A 109 35.82 63.87 14.12
N LEU A 110 34.57 63.45 14.39
CA LEU A 110 34.29 62.01 14.54
C LEU A 110 33.09 61.59 13.69
N MET A 111 33.37 61.16 12.46
CA MET A 111 32.39 60.62 11.52
C MET A 111 32.37 59.10 11.66
N GLY A 112 31.48 58.58 12.50
CA GLY A 112 31.30 57.14 12.70
C GLY A 112 30.29 56.55 11.73
N LYS A 113 30.68 55.57 10.92
CA LYS A 113 29.74 54.75 10.15
C LYS A 113 29.09 53.73 11.09
N PHE A 114 27.79 53.84 11.32
CA PHE A 114 27.02 52.82 12.03
C PHE A 114 26.25 51.95 11.03
N THR A 115 26.68 50.70 10.87
CA THR A 115 25.97 49.70 10.07
C THR A 115 25.03 48.92 10.98
N SER A 116 23.72 49.18 10.91
CA SER A 116 22.72 48.36 11.62
C SER A 116 22.36 47.15 10.77
N GLN A 117 22.80 45.97 11.19
CA GLN A 117 22.47 44.69 10.55
C GLN A 117 21.36 43.99 11.34
N VAL A 118 20.15 43.97 10.79
CA VAL A 118 19.03 43.24 11.38
C VAL A 118 19.16 41.77 11.03
N SER A 119 19.62 40.97 12.00
CA SER A 119 19.67 39.50 11.88
C SER A 119 18.43 38.87 12.51
N THR A 120 17.73 38.01 11.77
CA THR A 120 16.56 37.30 12.27
C THR A 120 17.00 35.92 12.77
N LYS A 121 16.73 35.63 14.05
CA LYS A 121 16.99 34.30 14.63
C LYS A 121 15.81 33.38 14.32
N ILE A 122 16.05 32.34 13.51
CA ILE A 122 15.06 31.30 13.21
C ILE A 122 15.39 30.09 14.08
N THR A 123 14.40 29.65 14.86
CA THR A 123 14.49 28.44 15.67
C THR A 123 13.78 27.31 14.95
N GLU A 124 14.46 26.17 14.78
CA GLU A 124 13.97 24.97 14.11
C GLU A 124 14.05 23.79 15.07
N TYR A 125 12.98 23.01 15.15
CA TYR A 125 12.87 21.78 15.92
C TYR A 125 12.79 20.61 14.94
N TYR A 126 13.72 19.68 15.06
CA TYR A 126 13.80 18.49 14.23
C TYR A 126 13.16 17.32 14.96
N TRP A 127 12.26 16.63 14.29
CA TRP A 127 11.54 15.47 14.79
C TRP A 127 11.82 14.27 13.90
N LYS A 128 12.16 13.13 14.47
CA LYS A 128 12.23 11.86 13.76
C LYS A 128 10.82 11.32 13.64
N PHE A 129 10.38 11.07 12.42
CA PHE A 129 9.15 10.35 12.16
C PHE A 129 9.49 9.00 11.53
N THR A 130 9.01 7.93 12.14
CA THR A 130 9.29 6.56 11.72
C THR A 130 7.97 5.83 11.52
N VAL A 131 7.87 5.10 10.41
CA VAL A 131 6.73 4.23 10.10
C VAL A 131 7.26 2.82 9.91
N ASP A 132 6.79 1.91 10.76
CA ASP A 132 7.01 0.48 10.67
C ASP A 132 5.75 -0.15 10.08
N TYR A 133 5.88 -0.96 9.02
CA TYR A 133 4.77 -1.74 8.49
C TYR A 133 5.13 -3.20 8.31
N SER A 134 4.12 -4.07 8.45
CA SER A 134 4.24 -5.50 8.24
C SER A 134 3.04 -6.03 7.47
N LEU A 135 3.31 -6.86 6.47
CA LEU A 135 2.33 -7.67 5.77
C LEU A 135 2.35 -9.05 6.40
N VAL A 136 1.20 -9.50 6.89
CA VAL A 136 1.07 -10.76 7.60
C VAL A 136 -0.11 -11.57 7.09
N ALA A 137 -0.08 -12.88 7.28
CA ALA A 137 -1.21 -13.78 7.01
C ALA A 137 -1.52 -14.63 8.24
N TYR A 138 -2.80 -14.92 8.49
CA TYR A 138 -3.22 -15.78 9.59
C TYR A 138 -4.48 -16.56 9.25
N CYS A 139 -4.74 -17.63 10.01
CA CYS A 139 -5.94 -18.43 9.91
C CYS A 139 -6.86 -18.24 11.14
N GLY A 140 -8.17 -18.27 10.89
CA GLY A 140 -9.21 -18.12 11.91
C GLY A 140 -9.02 -16.84 12.73
N THR A 141 -8.97 -17.01 14.06
CA THR A 141 -8.78 -15.91 15.02
C THR A 141 -7.34 -15.76 15.51
N ASN A 142 -6.38 -16.52 14.96
CA ASN A 142 -4.99 -16.54 15.44
C ASN A 142 -4.19 -15.31 14.93
N ARG A 143 -4.55 -14.12 15.42
CA ARG A 143 -3.90 -12.86 15.05
C ARG A 143 -2.55 -12.65 15.75
N ASP A 144 -2.32 -13.35 16.85
CA ASP A 144 -1.18 -13.16 17.75
C ASP A 144 0.09 -13.87 17.25
N SER A 145 -0.07 -14.96 16.51
CA SER A 145 1.04 -15.70 15.88
C SER A 145 0.86 -15.77 14.37
N PRO A 146 0.89 -14.62 13.65
CA PRO A 146 0.67 -14.62 12.23
C PRO A 146 1.94 -15.03 11.48
N LEU A 147 1.77 -15.54 10.27
CA LEU A 147 2.84 -15.72 9.30
C LEU A 147 3.29 -14.36 8.78
N ILE A 148 4.51 -13.95 9.10
CA ILE A 148 5.08 -12.68 8.63
C ILE A 148 5.58 -12.88 7.19
N ILE A 149 5.05 -12.05 6.27
CA ILE A 149 5.40 -12.11 4.85
C ILE A 149 6.48 -11.09 4.55
N GLN A 150 6.27 -9.85 4.97
CA GLN A 150 7.22 -8.78 4.75
C GLN A 150 7.14 -7.76 5.87
N THR A 151 8.27 -7.15 6.19
CA THR A 151 8.35 -6.00 7.08
C THR A 151 9.17 -4.90 6.42
N ARG A 152 8.83 -3.63 6.66
CA ARG A 152 9.68 -2.51 6.27
C ARG A 152 9.57 -1.38 7.29
N LYS A 153 10.67 -0.64 7.40
CA LYS A 153 10.78 0.55 8.23
C LYS A 153 11.16 1.75 7.36
N GLY A 154 10.34 2.79 7.40
CA GLY A 154 10.61 4.10 6.81
C GLY A 154 10.94 5.11 7.90
N THR A 155 11.83 6.06 7.62
CA THR A 155 12.14 7.15 8.56
C THR A 155 12.38 8.43 7.78
N THR A 156 11.85 9.54 8.29
CA THR A 156 12.07 10.89 7.78
C THR A 156 12.23 11.88 8.93
N GLN A 157 12.68 13.10 8.61
CA GLN A 157 12.76 14.19 9.56
C GLN A 157 11.67 15.23 9.24
N ILE A 158 10.93 15.65 10.27
CA ILE A 158 10.00 16.76 10.21
C ILE A 158 10.65 17.95 10.90
N ILE A 159 10.60 19.13 10.27
CA ILE A 159 11.16 20.36 10.82
C ILE A 159 10.02 21.31 11.13
N THR A 160 9.93 21.80 12.36
CA THR A 160 8.93 22.79 12.79
C THR A 160 9.62 24.05 13.32
N SER A 161 8.97 25.21 13.19
CA SER A 161 9.46 26.47 13.77
C SER A 161 9.01 26.67 15.22
N VAL A 162 8.05 25.88 15.66
CA VAL A 162 7.49 25.88 17.02
C VAL A 162 7.87 24.58 17.72
N ASP A 163 8.10 24.66 19.03
CA ASP A 163 8.35 23.49 19.90
C ASP A 163 7.04 22.76 20.18
N SER A 164 6.47 22.18 19.13
CA SER A 164 5.24 21.41 19.20
C SER A 164 5.37 20.18 18.34
N GLN A 165 4.96 19.04 18.92
CA GLN A 165 5.13 17.74 18.30
C GLN A 165 4.20 17.62 17.08
N PRO A 166 4.73 17.41 15.86
CA PRO A 166 3.93 17.49 14.63
C PRO A 166 3.02 16.27 14.41
N ARG A 167 3.26 15.16 15.10
CA ARG A 167 2.52 13.90 15.03
C ARG A 167 2.42 13.29 16.43
N PRO A 168 1.44 12.42 16.72
CA PRO A 168 1.42 11.66 17.96
C PRO A 168 2.73 10.92 18.21
N LYS A 169 3.12 10.76 19.48
CA LYS A 169 4.39 10.11 19.85
C LYS A 169 4.42 8.67 19.36
N GLU A 170 3.27 8.03 19.45
CA GLU A 170 3.02 6.68 19.02
C GLU A 170 1.59 6.62 18.47
N LYS A 171 1.39 5.94 17.35
CA LYS A 171 0.09 5.72 16.75
C LYS A 171 0.07 4.36 16.09
N SER A 172 -0.79 3.48 16.60
CA SER A 172 -1.15 2.23 15.93
C SER A 172 -2.28 2.52 14.95
N CYS A 173 -2.04 2.26 13.67
CA CYS A 173 -3.04 2.45 12.63
C CYS A 173 -3.96 1.22 12.56
N SER A 174 -5.23 1.45 12.23
CA SER A 174 -6.18 0.36 12.01
C SER A 174 -5.67 -0.57 10.90
N PRO A 175 -5.56 -1.89 11.14
CA PRO A 175 -5.08 -2.81 10.12
C PRO A 175 -6.02 -2.85 8.91
N ILE A 176 -5.44 -3.03 7.72
CA ILE A 176 -6.18 -3.21 6.49
C ILE A 176 -6.11 -4.69 6.13
N SER A 177 -7.26 -5.37 6.04
CA SER A 177 -7.30 -6.83 5.89
C SER A 177 -8.18 -7.29 4.74
N ILE A 178 -7.86 -8.46 4.18
CA ILE A 178 -8.68 -9.16 3.18
C ILE A 178 -8.77 -10.65 3.50
N ASN A 179 -9.99 -11.18 3.42
CA ASN A 179 -10.23 -12.62 3.45
C ASN A 179 -9.92 -13.22 2.06
N ILE A 180 -8.91 -14.08 2.01
CA ILE A 180 -8.42 -14.74 0.79
C ILE A 180 -8.83 -16.22 0.70
N THR A 181 -9.69 -16.69 1.61
CA THR A 181 -10.14 -18.10 1.66
C THR A 181 -10.70 -18.55 0.31
N TRP A 182 -11.56 -17.74 -0.31
CA TRP A 182 -12.15 -18.05 -1.62
C TRP A 182 -11.08 -18.26 -2.70
N LEU A 183 -10.01 -17.47 -2.71
CA LEU A 183 -8.92 -17.65 -3.67
C LEU A 183 -8.32 -19.04 -3.53
N PHE A 184 -7.97 -19.43 -2.31
CA PHE A 184 -7.33 -20.72 -2.03
C PHE A 184 -8.29 -21.92 -2.16
N SER A 185 -9.61 -21.73 -2.04
CA SER A 185 -10.60 -22.76 -2.38
C SER A 185 -10.73 -23.02 -3.88
N ASN A 186 -10.19 -22.15 -4.74
CA ASN A 186 -10.28 -22.24 -6.20
C ASN A 186 -8.91 -22.44 -6.87
N ILE A 187 -7.96 -23.01 -6.13
CA ILE A 187 -6.66 -23.45 -6.65
C ILE A 187 -6.39 -24.88 -6.20
N ASN A 188 -5.61 -25.62 -6.97
CA ASN A 188 -5.16 -26.97 -6.61
C ASN A 188 -3.91 -26.92 -5.71
N GLU A 189 -3.44 -28.09 -5.27
CA GLU A 189 -2.26 -28.22 -4.39
C GLU A 189 -0.96 -27.70 -5.04
N ASP A 190 -0.91 -27.66 -6.37
CA ASP A 190 0.19 -27.12 -7.16
C ASP A 190 0.09 -25.60 -7.38
N LEU A 191 -0.85 -24.93 -6.70
CA LEU A 191 -1.13 -23.49 -6.82
C LEU A 191 -1.57 -23.05 -8.23
N PHE A 192 -2.19 -23.94 -8.99
CA PHE A 192 -2.83 -23.61 -10.26
C PHE A 192 -4.34 -23.35 -10.06
N PRO A 193 -4.92 -22.37 -10.77
CA PRO A 193 -6.36 -22.12 -10.76
C PRO A 193 -7.16 -23.35 -11.17
N SER A 194 -8.20 -23.66 -10.41
CA SER A 194 -9.08 -24.82 -10.61
C SER A 194 -10.57 -24.45 -10.55
N PHE A 195 -10.90 -23.17 -10.73
CA PHE A 195 -12.28 -22.69 -10.75
C PHE A 195 -13.06 -23.35 -11.89
N SER A 196 -14.25 -23.86 -11.57
CA SER A 196 -15.20 -24.43 -12.52
C SER A 196 -16.64 -24.10 -12.10
N ILE A 197 -17.55 -24.09 -13.08
CA ILE A 197 -18.98 -23.95 -12.82
C ILE A 197 -19.60 -25.34 -12.82
N ASP A 198 -20.33 -25.71 -11.77
CA ASP A 198 -21.07 -26.98 -11.78
C ASP A 198 -22.31 -26.84 -12.66
N ARG A 199 -22.23 -27.42 -13.85
CA ARG A 199 -23.30 -27.36 -14.85
C ARG A 199 -24.41 -28.37 -14.62
N ASN A 200 -24.17 -29.37 -13.77
CA ASN A 200 -25.13 -30.42 -13.46
C ASN A 200 -26.01 -30.07 -12.24
N ALA A 201 -25.64 -29.02 -11.50
CA ALA A 201 -26.44 -28.52 -10.40
C ALA A 201 -27.83 -28.08 -10.88
N SER A 202 -28.88 -28.47 -10.15
CA SER A 202 -30.25 -28.01 -10.41
C SER A 202 -30.41 -26.48 -10.31
N SER A 203 -29.52 -25.83 -9.55
CA SER A 203 -29.41 -24.37 -9.43
C SER A 203 -28.52 -23.72 -10.51
N CYS A 204 -28.05 -24.48 -11.51
CA CYS A 204 -27.20 -23.94 -12.56
C CYS A 204 -27.99 -22.97 -13.45
N HIS A 205 -27.69 -21.68 -13.32
CA HIS A 205 -28.21 -20.65 -14.18
C HIS A 205 -27.20 -20.25 -15.26
N THR A 206 -27.65 -19.34 -16.14
CA THR A 206 -26.79 -18.67 -17.12
C THR A 206 -25.55 -18.09 -16.44
N PRO A 207 -24.36 -18.05 -17.09
CA PRO A 207 -23.10 -17.71 -16.42
C PRO A 207 -23.13 -16.41 -15.59
N ARG A 208 -23.83 -15.37 -16.07
CA ARG A 208 -23.98 -14.09 -15.36
C ARG A 208 -24.70 -14.21 -14.01
N ARG A 209 -25.65 -15.14 -13.89
CA ARG A 209 -26.48 -15.38 -12.70
C ARG A 209 -26.03 -16.61 -11.91
N ASN A 210 -24.95 -17.25 -12.36
CA ASN A 210 -24.42 -18.42 -11.70
C ASN A 210 -23.73 -18.01 -10.38
N ARG A 211 -23.98 -18.75 -9.30
CA ARG A 211 -23.55 -18.39 -7.95
C ARG A 211 -22.03 -18.36 -7.83
N GLU A 212 -21.34 -19.28 -8.49
CA GLU A 212 -19.89 -19.39 -8.50
C GLU A 212 -19.26 -18.14 -9.15
N ILE A 213 -19.87 -17.62 -10.20
CA ILE A 213 -19.46 -16.36 -10.85
C ILE A 213 -19.75 -15.15 -9.96
N ILE A 214 -20.92 -15.12 -9.31
CA ILE A 214 -21.25 -14.04 -8.35
C ILE A 214 -20.22 -14.00 -7.21
N ASN A 215 -19.82 -15.16 -6.68
CA ASN A 215 -18.80 -15.25 -5.64
C ASN A 215 -17.42 -14.78 -6.14
N SER A 216 -17.04 -15.16 -7.35
CA SER A 216 -15.80 -14.70 -8.01
C SER A 216 -15.76 -13.18 -8.14
N LEU A 217 -16.86 -12.56 -8.56
CA LEU A 217 -17.00 -11.11 -8.66
C LEU A 217 -16.96 -10.44 -7.26
N GLY A 218 -17.65 -11.00 -6.28
CA GLY A 218 -17.63 -10.48 -4.90
C GLY A 218 -16.22 -10.48 -4.29
N PHE A 219 -15.47 -11.55 -4.52
CA PHE A 219 -14.06 -11.61 -4.12
C PHE A 219 -13.20 -10.59 -4.90
N ALA A 220 -13.40 -10.44 -6.22
CA ALA A 220 -12.68 -9.46 -7.02
C ALA A 220 -12.91 -8.01 -6.54
N LEU A 221 -14.13 -7.67 -6.12
CA LEU A 221 -14.45 -6.37 -5.54
C LEU A 221 -13.75 -6.16 -4.18
N SER A 222 -13.78 -7.20 -3.33
CA SER A 222 -13.08 -7.17 -2.03
C SER A 222 -11.57 -7.00 -2.21
N TRP A 223 -11.00 -7.69 -3.19
CA TRP A 223 -9.60 -7.54 -3.60
C TRP A 223 -9.28 -6.12 -4.07
N PHE A 224 -10.11 -5.56 -4.96
CA PHE A 224 -9.94 -4.19 -5.43
C PHE A 224 -9.96 -3.19 -4.27
N GLN A 225 -10.92 -3.29 -3.35
CA GLN A 225 -11.02 -2.43 -2.17
C GLN A 225 -9.77 -2.55 -1.28
N PHE A 226 -9.29 -3.77 -1.03
CA PHE A 226 -8.06 -3.99 -0.28
C PHE A 226 -6.87 -3.30 -0.95
N THR A 227 -6.67 -3.51 -2.25
CA THR A 227 -5.56 -2.90 -2.98
C THR A 227 -5.65 -1.37 -3.03
N HIS A 228 -6.85 -0.82 -3.12
CA HIS A 228 -7.07 0.63 -3.11
C HIS A 228 -6.74 1.26 -1.75
N ASN A 229 -7.08 0.58 -0.65
CA ASN A 229 -6.81 1.09 0.70
C ASN A 229 -5.33 0.98 1.10
N VAL A 230 -4.57 0.08 0.46
CA VAL A 230 -3.13 -0.10 0.70
C VAL A 230 -2.26 0.83 -0.16
N SER A 231 -2.76 1.28 -1.31
CA SER A 231 -2.06 2.20 -2.22
C SER A 231 -2.05 3.64 -1.73
#